data_AF-A0A9X2WSQ1-F1
#
_entry.id   AF-A0A9X2WSQ1-F1
#
_cell.length_a   1.000
_cell.length_b   1.000
_cell.length_c   1.000
_cell.angle_alpha   90.00
_cell.angle_beta   90.00
_cell.angle_gamma   90.00
#
_symmetry.space_group_name_H-M   'P 1'
#
loop_
_entity.id
_entity.type
_entity.pdbx_description
1 polymer ?
#
loop_
_entity_poly.entity_id
_entity_poly.type
_entity_poly.pdbx_seq_one_letter_code
_entity_poly.pdbx_strand_id
1 'polypeptide(L)'
;MLENRLAKEESMLIAAGVLTWALVAWVGINQAALHTWQGMLNATLYGLYLVPFILIATDKVAHNNMRFRRLATLAMPLIVLSLLLTANHALLPILFVIWASLLPEFFNRRQAISQLLLANLLYYALLQWHWHEQSNVFNILIYLGFQLFAYSSSQARLSERKSRLIQEQLNQQLIATRALLSQASEQQERLRISRDLHDILGHQLTALSLQLEVLSHKAPEDLKPQVNQSKSLAKELLESIRAVVRAQRVQVGLDLVPPLEALMTRLPSVTLTCNAMKPLQSAELTQALLLVLQEGISNAVRHGKANQLQLSMEDSQNALVLQLSDNGMGLTRGTARNVSAKNGTELNGTGQFGTGLSGMQERLQPFNGKVQLRANDLAPGCQLTLTLPALA
;
A
#
# COMPACT_ATOMS: atom_id res chain seq x y z
N MET A 1 -4.60 -4.71 -21.85
CA MET A 1 -3.73 -5.65 -22.62
C MET A 1 -2.97 -6.64 -21.73
N LEU A 2 -2.46 -6.24 -20.55
CA LEU A 2 -1.71 -7.12 -19.63
C LEU A 2 -2.58 -8.20 -18.95
N GLU A 3 -3.77 -7.86 -18.46
CA GLU A 3 -4.72 -8.83 -17.89
C GLU A 3 -5.09 -9.94 -18.88
N ASN A 4 -5.28 -9.59 -20.16
CA ASN A 4 -5.54 -10.56 -21.22
C ASN A 4 -4.35 -11.50 -21.50
N ARG A 5 -3.10 -11.07 -21.28
CA ARG A 5 -1.94 -11.96 -21.43
C ARG A 5 -1.82 -12.93 -20.27
N LEU A 6 -2.01 -12.46 -19.04
CA LEU A 6 -1.97 -13.30 -17.84
C LEU A 6 -3.08 -14.35 -17.83
N ALA A 7 -4.32 -13.96 -18.18
CA ALA A 7 -5.43 -14.89 -18.34
C ALA A 7 -5.19 -15.92 -19.47
N LYS A 8 -4.48 -15.52 -20.52
CA LYS A 8 -4.10 -16.41 -21.63
C LYS A 8 -3.00 -17.41 -21.22
N GLU A 9 -2.03 -17.00 -20.42
CA GLU A 9 -0.99 -17.89 -19.90
C GLU A 9 -1.54 -18.88 -18.88
N GLU A 10 -2.48 -18.45 -18.03
CA GLU A 10 -3.18 -19.33 -17.09
C GLU A 10 -4.05 -20.36 -17.80
N SER A 11 -4.86 -19.92 -18.76
CA SER A 11 -5.68 -20.85 -19.55
C SER A 11 -4.85 -21.86 -20.33
N MET A 12 -3.65 -21.48 -20.80
CA MET A 12 -2.76 -22.40 -21.51
C MET A 12 -2.18 -23.50 -20.59
N LEU A 13 -1.81 -23.16 -19.36
CA LEU A 13 -1.33 -24.14 -18.37
C LEU A 13 -2.43 -25.09 -17.91
N ILE A 14 -3.64 -24.57 -17.69
CA ILE A 14 -4.82 -25.38 -17.35
C ILE A 14 -5.13 -26.33 -18.51
N ALA A 15 -5.16 -25.82 -19.74
CA ALA A 15 -5.40 -26.64 -20.93
C ALA A 15 -4.34 -27.74 -21.10
N ALA A 16 -3.06 -27.43 -20.88
CA ALA A 16 -1.98 -28.43 -20.93
C ALA A 16 -2.14 -29.52 -19.87
N GLY A 17 -2.50 -29.14 -18.63
CA GLY A 17 -2.75 -30.09 -17.55
C GLY A 17 -3.98 -30.97 -17.80
N VAL A 18 -5.09 -30.40 -18.29
CA VAL A 18 -6.29 -31.17 -18.66
C VAL A 18 -5.99 -32.12 -19.82
N LEU A 19 -5.25 -31.66 -20.85
CA LEU A 19 -4.87 -32.50 -21.99
C LEU A 19 -3.97 -33.66 -21.57
N THR A 20 -3.00 -33.41 -20.68
CA THR A 20 -2.11 -34.43 -20.16
C THR A 20 -2.88 -35.45 -19.32
N TRP A 21 -3.79 -34.99 -18.44
CA TRP A 21 -4.69 -35.86 -17.71
C TRP A 21 -5.55 -36.71 -18.66
N ALA A 22 -6.14 -36.10 -19.69
CA ALA A 22 -7.02 -36.80 -20.63
C ALA A 22 -6.30 -37.92 -21.38
N LEU A 23 -5.04 -37.70 -21.79
CA LEU A 23 -4.21 -38.73 -22.43
C LEU A 23 -3.89 -39.88 -21.46
N VAL A 24 -3.53 -39.58 -20.21
CA VAL A 24 -3.25 -40.61 -19.20
C VAL A 24 -4.51 -41.40 -18.87
N ALA A 25 -5.64 -40.71 -18.67
CA ALA A 25 -6.93 -41.33 -18.39
C ALA A 25 -7.41 -42.20 -19.57
N TRP A 26 -7.24 -41.74 -20.81
CA TRP A 26 -7.58 -42.51 -22.01
C TRP A 26 -6.84 -43.85 -22.07
N VAL A 27 -5.53 -43.83 -21.81
CA VAL A 27 -4.70 -45.05 -21.80
C VAL A 27 -5.13 -45.98 -20.66
N GLY A 28 -5.34 -45.46 -19.45
CA GLY A 28 -5.77 -46.26 -18.31
C GLY A 28 -7.17 -46.86 -18.47
N ILE A 29 -8.11 -46.09 -19.04
CA ILE A 29 -9.48 -46.55 -19.30
C ILE A 29 -9.52 -47.58 -20.43
N ASN A 30 -8.75 -47.41 -21.51
CA ASN A 30 -8.74 -48.38 -22.62
C ASN A 30 -8.09 -49.71 -22.24
N GLN A 31 -7.12 -49.70 -21.34
CA GLN A 31 -6.56 -50.95 -20.80
C GLN A 31 -7.50 -51.63 -19.81
N ALA A 32 -8.42 -50.88 -19.20
CA ALA A 32 -9.39 -51.41 -18.27
C ALA A 32 -10.68 -51.84 -19.00
N ALA A 33 -11.05 -53.11 -18.92
CA ALA A 33 -12.34 -53.55 -19.48
C ALA A 33 -13.50 -52.88 -18.73
N LEU A 34 -14.13 -51.86 -19.32
CA LEU A 34 -15.20 -51.05 -18.70
C LEU A 34 -16.40 -51.85 -18.18
N HIS A 35 -16.60 -53.08 -18.69
CA HIS A 35 -17.62 -54.01 -18.23
C HIS A 35 -17.29 -54.66 -16.88
N THR A 36 -16.08 -54.48 -16.37
CA THR A 36 -15.66 -54.98 -15.05
C THR A 36 -15.82 -53.90 -13.98
N TRP A 37 -16.08 -54.33 -12.74
CA TRP A 37 -16.13 -53.43 -11.58
C TRP A 37 -14.84 -52.59 -11.44
N GLN A 38 -13.68 -53.17 -11.74
CA GLN A 38 -12.39 -52.48 -11.71
C GLN A 38 -12.30 -51.37 -12.78
N GLY A 39 -12.82 -51.61 -13.99
CA GLY A 39 -12.86 -50.60 -15.04
C GLY A 39 -13.72 -49.40 -14.67
N MET A 40 -14.90 -49.62 -14.08
CA MET A 40 -15.77 -48.55 -13.58
C MET A 40 -15.07 -47.76 -12.46
N LEU A 41 -14.43 -48.44 -11.52
CA LEU A 41 -13.69 -47.82 -10.42
C LEU A 41 -12.54 -46.93 -10.95
N ASN A 42 -11.76 -47.41 -11.93
CA ASN A 42 -10.68 -46.62 -12.54
C ASN A 42 -11.21 -45.33 -13.18
N ALA A 43 -12.28 -45.42 -13.97
CA ALA A 43 -12.90 -44.25 -14.58
C ALA A 43 -13.36 -43.23 -13.52
N THR A 44 -13.94 -43.69 -12.41
CA THR A 44 -14.33 -42.81 -11.31
C THR A 44 -13.15 -42.12 -10.64
N LEU A 45 -12.03 -42.83 -10.42
CA LEU A 45 -10.83 -42.26 -9.80
C LEU A 45 -10.15 -41.23 -10.70
N TYR A 46 -10.07 -41.46 -12.03
CA TYR A 46 -9.59 -40.45 -12.97
C TYR A 46 -10.46 -39.20 -12.96
N GLY A 47 -11.79 -39.36 -12.96
CA GLY A 47 -12.73 -38.25 -12.84
C GLY A 47 -12.56 -37.49 -11.52
N LEU A 48 -12.42 -38.21 -10.41
CA LEU A 48 -12.20 -37.66 -9.08
C LEU A 48 -10.88 -36.87 -8.97
N TYR A 49 -9.85 -37.25 -9.74
CA TYR A 49 -8.59 -36.50 -9.81
C TYR A 49 -8.76 -35.15 -10.54
N LEU A 50 -9.59 -35.08 -11.58
CA LEU A 50 -9.77 -33.88 -12.40
C LEU A 50 -10.51 -32.77 -11.64
N VAL A 51 -11.48 -33.12 -10.80
CA VAL A 51 -12.29 -32.17 -10.03
C VAL A 51 -11.42 -31.22 -9.18
N PRO A 52 -10.55 -31.70 -8.26
CA PRO A 52 -9.68 -30.82 -7.49
C PRO A 52 -8.69 -30.07 -8.38
N PHE A 53 -8.20 -30.67 -9.47
CA PHE A 53 -7.29 -30.00 -10.41
C PHE A 53 -7.93 -28.74 -11.00
N ILE A 54 -9.13 -28.85 -11.57
CA ILE A 54 -9.83 -27.72 -12.19
C ILE A 54 -10.22 -26.66 -11.14
N LEU A 55 -10.73 -27.08 -9.98
CA LEU A 55 -11.12 -26.16 -8.91
C LEU A 55 -9.95 -25.33 -8.40
N ILE A 56 -8.77 -25.96 -8.27
CA ILE A 56 -7.55 -25.27 -7.83
C ILE A 56 -7.01 -24.39 -8.95
N ALA A 57 -6.93 -24.90 -10.18
CA ALA A 57 -6.24 -24.24 -11.28
C ALA A 57 -7.04 -23.07 -11.88
N THR A 58 -8.38 -23.07 -11.77
CA THR A 58 -9.23 -21.97 -12.27
C THR A 58 -9.50 -20.88 -11.24
N ASP A 59 -9.05 -21.06 -9.99
CA ASP A 59 -9.32 -20.18 -8.84
C ASP A 59 -10.82 -19.81 -8.66
N LYS A 60 -11.74 -20.60 -9.25
CA LYS A 60 -13.19 -20.39 -9.24
C LYS A 60 -13.84 -20.68 -7.90
N VAL A 61 -13.14 -21.39 -7.00
CA VAL A 61 -13.58 -21.55 -5.61
C VAL A 61 -13.17 -20.29 -4.87
N ALA A 62 -14.19 -19.51 -4.44
CA ALA A 62 -14.01 -18.27 -3.71
C ALA A 62 -12.85 -18.35 -2.69
N HIS A 63 -12.03 -17.29 -2.67
CA HIS A 63 -10.86 -17.05 -1.81
C HIS A 63 -11.00 -17.48 -0.33
N ASN A 64 -12.21 -17.78 0.15
CA ASN A 64 -12.57 -17.99 1.54
C ASN A 64 -12.27 -19.41 2.08
N ASN A 65 -12.01 -20.42 1.24
CA ASN A 65 -11.84 -21.82 1.70
C ASN A 65 -10.45 -22.41 1.43
N MET A 66 -9.40 -21.69 1.86
CA MET A 66 -8.00 -22.13 1.69
C MET A 66 -7.68 -23.49 2.35
N ARG A 67 -8.41 -23.85 3.42
CA ARG A 67 -8.31 -25.18 4.05
C ARG A 67 -8.80 -26.31 3.13
N PHE A 68 -9.89 -26.08 2.41
CA PHE A 68 -10.44 -27.05 1.47
C PHE A 68 -9.48 -27.29 0.30
N ARG A 69 -8.92 -26.22 -0.30
CA ARG A 69 -7.92 -26.34 -1.39
C ARG A 69 -6.65 -27.09 -0.95
N ARG A 70 -6.19 -26.86 0.29
CA ARG A 70 -5.10 -27.62 0.91
C ARG A 70 -5.42 -29.11 1.12
N LEU A 71 -6.61 -29.43 1.60
CA LEU A 71 -7.02 -30.83 1.76
C LEU A 71 -7.20 -31.52 0.41
N ALA A 72 -7.78 -30.83 -0.57
CA ALA A 72 -7.94 -31.33 -1.93
C ALA A 72 -6.60 -31.64 -2.61
N THR A 73 -5.60 -30.78 -2.46
CA THR A 73 -4.23 -31.04 -2.96
C THR A 73 -3.56 -32.24 -2.26
N LEU A 74 -3.80 -32.44 -0.97
CA LEU A 74 -3.28 -33.61 -0.24
C LEU A 74 -3.99 -34.92 -0.60
N ALA A 75 -5.24 -34.86 -1.05
CA ALA A 75 -6.00 -36.04 -1.46
C ALA A 75 -5.57 -36.57 -2.85
N MET A 76 -5.10 -35.71 -3.75
CA MET A 76 -4.66 -36.09 -5.10
C MET A 76 -3.65 -37.24 -5.16
N PRO A 77 -2.53 -37.24 -4.40
CA PRO A 77 -1.59 -38.37 -4.43
C PRO A 77 -2.23 -39.68 -3.93
N LEU A 78 -3.18 -39.63 -2.99
CA LEU A 78 -3.92 -40.81 -2.55
C LEU A 78 -4.79 -41.40 -3.67
N ILE A 79 -5.38 -40.55 -4.52
CA ILE A 79 -6.14 -41.00 -5.69
C ILE A 79 -5.22 -41.72 -6.67
N VAL A 80 -4.02 -41.19 -6.92
CA VAL A 80 -3.03 -41.83 -7.81
C VAL A 80 -2.54 -43.17 -7.24
N LEU A 81 -2.28 -43.23 -5.93
CA LEU A 81 -1.92 -44.49 -5.25
C LEU A 81 -3.05 -45.52 -5.28
N SER A 82 -4.31 -45.08 -5.18
CA SER A 82 -5.48 -45.94 -5.34
C SER A 82 -5.60 -46.49 -6.76
N LEU A 83 -5.38 -45.66 -7.78
CA LEU A 83 -5.32 -46.09 -9.18
C LEU A 83 -4.22 -47.12 -9.42
N LEU A 84 -3.08 -47.01 -8.72
CA LEU A 84 -1.99 -47.97 -8.86
C LEU A 84 -2.36 -49.38 -8.37
N LEU A 85 -3.30 -49.51 -7.42
CA LEU A 85 -3.79 -50.82 -6.95
C LEU A 85 -4.65 -51.54 -7.99
N THR A 86 -5.22 -50.81 -8.94
CA THR A 86 -6.20 -51.33 -9.89
C THR A 86 -5.72 -51.30 -11.34
N ALA A 87 -4.75 -50.43 -11.67
CA ALA A 87 -4.14 -50.34 -13.00
C ALA A 87 -2.70 -49.81 -12.92
N ASN A 88 -1.72 -50.70 -13.14
CA ASN A 88 -0.33 -50.30 -13.34
C ASN A 88 -0.03 -50.11 -14.83
N HIS A 89 0.38 -48.90 -15.20
CA HIS A 89 0.86 -48.57 -16.54
C HIS A 89 1.88 -47.45 -16.45
N ALA A 90 2.79 -47.40 -17.42
CA ALA A 90 3.95 -46.51 -17.39
C ALA A 90 3.61 -45.01 -17.30
N LEU A 91 2.41 -44.58 -17.72
CA LEU A 91 2.01 -43.17 -17.74
C LEU A 91 1.39 -42.68 -16.41
N LEU A 92 1.03 -43.56 -15.48
CA LEU A 92 0.37 -43.19 -14.23
C LEU A 92 1.15 -42.13 -13.41
N PRO A 93 2.50 -42.19 -13.30
CA PRO A 93 3.27 -41.19 -12.57
C PRO A 93 3.20 -39.77 -13.14
N ILE A 94 2.75 -39.58 -14.38
CA ILE A 94 2.54 -38.25 -14.97
C ILE A 94 1.50 -37.45 -14.18
N LEU A 95 0.53 -38.12 -13.53
CA LEU A 95 -0.40 -37.45 -12.64
C LEU A 95 0.32 -36.78 -11.45
N PHE A 96 1.37 -37.39 -10.91
CA PHE A 96 2.18 -36.72 -9.88
C PHE A 96 2.90 -35.48 -10.40
N VAL A 97 3.27 -35.43 -11.70
CA VAL A 97 3.87 -34.24 -12.32
C VAL A 97 2.86 -33.09 -12.36
N ILE A 98 1.62 -33.38 -12.75
CA ILE A 98 0.53 -32.38 -12.74
C ILE A 98 0.30 -31.89 -11.31
N TRP A 99 0.21 -32.80 -10.33
CA TRP A 99 0.05 -32.46 -8.92
C TRP A 99 1.22 -31.62 -8.37
N ALA A 100 2.47 -31.95 -8.74
CA ALA A 100 3.66 -31.23 -8.30
C ALA A 100 3.63 -29.74 -8.71
N SER A 101 2.99 -29.42 -9.83
CA SER A 101 2.82 -28.03 -10.29
C SER A 101 1.89 -27.19 -9.40
N LEU A 102 1.04 -27.83 -8.59
CA LEU A 102 0.08 -27.16 -7.69
C LEU A 102 0.63 -26.93 -6.27
N LEU A 103 1.67 -27.65 -5.86
CA LEU A 103 2.26 -27.58 -4.52
C LEU A 103 2.73 -26.18 -4.09
N PRO A 104 3.41 -25.38 -4.94
CA PRO A 104 3.94 -24.07 -4.55
C PRO A 104 2.89 -23.04 -4.10
N GLU A 105 1.63 -23.23 -4.48
CA GLU A 105 0.55 -22.28 -4.18
C GLU A 105 0.12 -22.33 -2.70
N PHE A 106 0.24 -23.51 -2.05
CA PHE A 106 -0.31 -23.73 -0.72
C PHE A 106 0.71 -24.10 0.36
N PHE A 107 1.83 -24.69 -0.04
CA PHE A 107 2.81 -25.29 0.85
C PHE A 107 4.17 -24.58 0.78
N ASN A 108 4.86 -24.53 1.91
CA ASN A 108 6.23 -24.04 1.95
C ASN A 108 7.17 -25.03 1.27
N ARG A 109 8.33 -24.56 0.78
CA ARG A 109 9.34 -25.38 0.06
C ARG A 109 9.67 -26.69 0.78
N ARG A 110 9.83 -26.67 2.11
CA ARG A 110 10.10 -27.88 2.91
C ARG A 110 8.94 -28.89 2.88
N GLN A 111 7.70 -28.41 3.03
CA GLN A 111 6.50 -29.24 3.01
C GLN A 111 6.24 -29.84 1.62
N ALA A 112 6.43 -29.04 0.56
CA ALA A 112 6.28 -29.53 -0.81
C ALA A 112 7.30 -30.63 -1.14
N ILE A 113 8.58 -30.43 -0.79
CA ILE A 113 9.61 -31.45 -1.00
C ILE A 113 9.32 -32.72 -0.18
N SER A 114 8.91 -32.59 1.09
CA SER A 114 8.55 -33.76 1.89
C SER A 114 7.37 -34.55 1.33
N GLN A 115 6.37 -33.86 0.77
CA GLN A 115 5.23 -34.50 0.14
C GLN A 115 5.61 -35.21 -1.16
N LEU A 116 6.45 -34.60 -2.00
CA LEU A 116 6.98 -35.23 -3.22
C LEU A 116 7.74 -36.52 -2.87
N LEU A 117 8.66 -36.45 -1.90
CA LEU A 117 9.44 -37.62 -1.48
C LEU A 117 8.54 -38.72 -0.89
N LEU A 118 7.60 -38.36 -0.03
CA LEU A 118 6.66 -39.31 0.58
C LEU A 118 5.78 -39.99 -0.49
N ALA A 119 5.24 -39.23 -1.44
CA ALA A 119 4.40 -39.76 -2.51
C ALA A 119 5.17 -40.76 -3.40
N ASN A 120 6.42 -40.44 -3.79
CA ASN A 120 7.24 -41.35 -4.58
C ASN A 120 7.70 -42.58 -3.79
N LEU A 121 7.97 -42.44 -2.49
CA LEU A 121 8.31 -43.57 -1.62
C LEU A 121 7.13 -44.54 -1.46
N LEU A 122 5.92 -44.01 -1.25
CA LEU A 122 4.70 -44.82 -1.20
C LEU A 122 4.41 -45.49 -2.54
N TYR A 123 4.60 -44.76 -3.64
CA TYR A 123 4.47 -45.30 -4.99
C TYR A 123 5.42 -46.48 -5.23
N TYR A 124 6.70 -46.33 -4.87
CA TYR A 124 7.70 -47.40 -4.96
C TYR A 124 7.34 -48.61 -4.09
N ALA A 125 6.99 -48.37 -2.82
CA ALA A 125 6.62 -49.43 -1.89
C ALA A 125 5.41 -50.24 -2.40
N LEU A 126 4.41 -49.56 -2.98
CA LEU A 126 3.20 -50.18 -3.50
C LEU A 126 3.46 -50.96 -4.81
N LEU A 127 4.35 -50.48 -5.68
CA LEU A 127 4.82 -51.25 -6.84
C LEU A 127 5.49 -52.57 -6.43
N GLN A 128 6.40 -52.52 -5.46
CA GLN A 128 7.11 -53.69 -4.96
C GLN A 128 6.15 -54.68 -4.28
N TRP A 129 5.24 -54.18 -3.46
CA TRP A 129 4.32 -55.01 -2.69
C TRP A 129 3.20 -55.63 -3.53
N HIS A 130 2.54 -54.85 -4.39
CA HIS A 130 1.36 -55.30 -5.12
C HIS A 130 1.73 -56.00 -6.43
N TRP A 131 2.60 -55.37 -7.22
CA TRP A 131 2.93 -55.84 -8.56
C TRP A 131 4.15 -56.75 -8.61
N HIS A 132 4.90 -56.88 -7.50
CA HIS A 132 6.17 -57.62 -7.41
C HIS A 132 7.15 -57.24 -8.52
N GLU A 133 7.00 -56.03 -9.04
CA GLU A 133 7.77 -55.53 -10.16
C GLU A 133 9.09 -55.03 -9.57
N GLN A 134 10.22 -55.61 -10.01
CA GLN A 134 11.54 -54.99 -9.84
C GLN A 134 11.61 -53.76 -10.74
N SER A 135 10.76 -52.79 -10.44
CA SER A 135 10.67 -51.52 -11.12
C SER A 135 12.05 -50.88 -11.06
N ASN A 136 12.57 -50.51 -12.23
CA ASN A 136 13.81 -49.77 -12.33
C ASN A 136 13.63 -48.48 -11.54
N VAL A 137 14.34 -48.36 -10.40
CA VAL A 137 14.43 -47.13 -9.59
C VAL A 137 14.69 -45.90 -10.47
N PHE A 138 15.38 -46.12 -11.60
CA PHE A 138 15.58 -45.15 -12.67
C PHE A 138 14.30 -44.48 -13.20
N ASN A 139 13.20 -45.21 -13.43
CA ASN A 139 11.94 -44.61 -13.90
C ASN A 139 11.35 -43.66 -12.85
N ILE A 140 11.41 -44.02 -11.57
CA ILE A 140 10.93 -43.18 -10.47
C ILE A 140 11.78 -41.90 -10.37
N LEU A 141 13.10 -42.02 -10.55
CA LEU A 141 14.00 -40.87 -10.58
C LEU A 141 13.71 -39.94 -11.77
N ILE A 142 13.39 -40.47 -12.95
CA ILE A 142 12.97 -39.66 -14.11
C ILE A 142 11.70 -38.87 -13.77
N TYR A 143 10.68 -39.53 -13.24
CA TYR A 143 9.43 -38.85 -12.87
C TYR A 143 9.61 -37.84 -11.74
N LEU A 144 10.46 -38.15 -10.76
CA LEU A 144 10.85 -37.19 -9.71
C LEU A 144 11.54 -35.97 -10.32
N GLY A 145 12.39 -36.15 -11.33
CA GLY A 145 13.00 -35.05 -12.09
C GLY A 145 11.95 -34.16 -12.77
N PHE A 146 10.97 -34.76 -13.46
CA PHE A 146 9.84 -34.01 -14.05
C PHE A 146 8.96 -33.32 -13.01
N GLN A 147 8.71 -33.94 -11.86
CA GLN A 147 7.96 -33.34 -10.76
C GLN A 147 8.70 -32.13 -10.17
N LEU A 148 10.01 -32.24 -9.94
CA LEU A 148 10.84 -31.14 -9.45
C LEU A 148 10.89 -29.99 -10.46
N PHE A 149 10.96 -30.29 -11.76
CA PHE A 149 10.90 -29.31 -12.83
C PHE A 149 9.53 -28.59 -12.86
N ALA A 150 8.43 -29.33 -12.78
CA ALA A 150 7.09 -28.77 -12.73
C ALA A 150 6.88 -27.88 -11.49
N TYR A 151 7.37 -28.34 -10.32
CA TYR A 151 7.38 -27.57 -9.08
C TYR A 151 8.20 -26.28 -9.21
N SER A 152 9.44 -26.35 -9.72
CA SER A 152 10.33 -25.19 -9.84
C SER A 152 9.80 -24.17 -10.84
N SER A 153 9.25 -24.62 -11.97
CA SER A 153 8.62 -23.76 -12.97
C SER A 153 7.41 -23.02 -12.41
N SER A 154 6.54 -23.73 -11.69
CA SER A 154 5.38 -23.13 -11.02
C SER A 154 5.80 -22.15 -9.91
N GLN A 155 6.84 -22.49 -9.13
CA GLN A 155 7.38 -21.60 -8.10
C GLN A 155 7.96 -20.31 -8.71
N ALA A 156 8.74 -20.42 -9.79
CA ALA A 156 9.31 -19.26 -10.48
C ALA A 156 8.21 -18.33 -10.98
N ARG A 157 7.15 -18.88 -11.59
CA ARG A 157 5.97 -18.12 -12.05
C ARG A 157 5.28 -17.37 -10.92
N LEU A 158 5.05 -18.02 -9.78
CA LEU A 158 4.41 -17.38 -8.62
C LEU A 158 5.31 -16.28 -8.01
N SER A 159 6.61 -16.51 -7.96
CA SER A 159 7.58 -15.51 -7.49
C SER A 159 7.60 -14.29 -8.39
N GLU A 160 7.59 -14.49 -9.71
CA GLU A 160 7.57 -13.41 -10.70
C GLU A 160 6.30 -12.58 -10.57
N ARG A 161 5.12 -13.21 -10.45
CA ARG A 161 3.85 -12.51 -10.23
C ARG A 161 3.86 -11.64 -8.98
N LYS A 162 4.34 -12.19 -7.86
CA LYS A 162 4.48 -11.42 -6.61
C LYS A 162 5.42 -10.24 -6.78
N SER A 163 6.56 -10.45 -7.44
CA SER A 163 7.53 -9.38 -7.69
C SER A 163 6.94 -8.26 -8.55
N ARG A 164 6.18 -8.60 -9.60
CA ARG A 164 5.54 -7.61 -10.48
C ARG A 164 4.51 -6.76 -9.73
N LEU A 165 3.66 -7.39 -8.91
CA LEU A 165 2.68 -6.67 -8.09
C LEU A 165 3.36 -5.70 -7.10
N ILE A 166 4.42 -6.15 -6.43
CA ILE A 166 5.20 -5.29 -5.52
C ILE A 166 5.83 -4.13 -6.31
N GLN A 167 6.37 -4.38 -7.49
CA GLN A 167 6.99 -3.35 -8.32
C GLN A 167 5.97 -2.31 -8.82
N GLU A 168 4.77 -2.74 -9.20
CA GLU A 168 3.68 -1.84 -9.57
C GLU A 168 3.25 -0.95 -8.39
N GLN A 169 3.08 -1.54 -7.20
CA GLN A 169 2.76 -0.80 -5.97
C GLN A 169 3.84 0.23 -5.62
N LEU A 170 5.11 -0.16 -5.70
CA LEU A 170 6.24 0.74 -5.45
C LEU A 170 6.29 1.88 -6.47
N ASN A 171 6.03 1.60 -7.75
CA ASN A 171 6.01 2.62 -8.79
C ASN A 171 4.88 3.63 -8.57
N GLN A 172 3.68 3.17 -8.21
CA GLN A 172 2.56 4.05 -7.85
C GLN A 172 2.89 4.94 -6.64
N GLN A 173 3.51 4.38 -5.60
CA GLN A 173 3.96 5.14 -4.43
C GLN A 173 5.01 6.20 -4.80
N LEU A 174 5.95 5.84 -5.68
CA LEU A 174 7.00 6.74 -6.16
C LEU A 174 6.42 7.91 -6.97
N ILE A 175 5.47 7.64 -7.87
CA ILE A 175 4.77 8.68 -8.65
C ILE A 175 4.01 9.62 -7.71
N ALA A 176 3.27 9.08 -6.74
CA ALA A 176 2.54 9.88 -5.76
C ALA A 176 3.48 10.77 -4.92
N THR A 177 4.60 10.21 -4.44
CA THR A 177 5.59 10.94 -3.64
C THR A 177 6.26 12.05 -4.45
N ARG A 178 6.62 11.79 -5.71
CA ARG A 178 7.19 12.82 -6.60
C ARG A 178 6.22 13.97 -6.84
N ALA A 179 4.94 13.68 -7.05
CA ALA A 179 3.93 14.72 -7.22
C ALA A 179 3.82 15.61 -5.97
N LEU A 180 3.81 15.01 -4.77
CA LEU A 180 3.78 15.76 -3.50
C LEU A 180 5.03 16.62 -3.30
N LEU A 181 6.23 16.08 -3.58
CA LEU A 181 7.48 16.82 -3.46
C LEU A 181 7.55 17.99 -4.46
N SER A 182 7.12 17.77 -5.71
CA SER A 182 7.08 18.84 -6.72
C SER A 182 6.16 19.98 -6.28
N GLN A 183 4.95 19.65 -5.82
CA GLN A 183 3.98 20.65 -5.36
C GLN A 183 4.50 21.40 -4.13
N ALA A 184 5.11 20.71 -3.18
CA ALA A 184 5.71 21.32 -1.99
C ALA A 184 6.87 22.26 -2.37
N SER A 185 7.74 21.83 -3.30
CA SER A 185 8.85 22.64 -3.80
C SER A 185 8.37 23.89 -4.52
N GLU A 186 7.35 23.78 -5.39
CA GLU A 186 6.75 24.92 -6.08
C GLU A 186 6.11 25.90 -5.10
N GLN A 187 5.42 25.41 -4.08
CA GLN A 187 4.80 26.25 -3.06
C GLN A 187 5.86 26.96 -2.19
N GLN A 188 6.92 26.24 -1.81
CA GLN A 188 8.04 26.84 -1.06
C GLN A 188 8.73 27.93 -1.87
N GLU A 189 8.96 27.72 -3.16
CA GLU A 189 9.58 28.73 -4.02
C GLU A 189 8.67 29.96 -4.20
N ARG A 190 7.36 29.76 -4.36
CA ARG A 190 6.39 30.87 -4.41
C ARG A 190 6.39 31.68 -3.12
N LEU A 191 6.47 31.04 -1.95
CA LEU A 191 6.56 31.73 -0.66
C LEU A 191 7.87 32.50 -0.50
N ARG A 192 8.99 31.90 -0.93
CA ARG A 192 10.31 32.55 -0.95
C ARG A 192 10.27 33.83 -1.79
N ILE A 193 9.77 33.74 -3.02
CA ILE A 193 9.62 34.89 -3.92
C ILE A 193 8.75 35.98 -3.28
N SER A 194 7.64 35.61 -2.63
CA SER A 194 6.76 36.58 -1.96
C SER A 194 7.48 37.35 -0.85
N ARG A 195 8.30 36.65 -0.05
CA ARG A 195 9.09 37.24 1.03
C ARG A 195 10.18 38.15 0.47
N ASP A 196 10.96 37.68 -0.51
CA ASP A 196 12.02 38.46 -1.15
C ASP A 196 11.47 39.76 -1.79
N LEU A 197 10.29 39.68 -2.44
CA LEU A 197 9.60 40.85 -2.98
C LEU A 197 9.20 41.84 -1.88
N HIS A 198 8.70 41.36 -0.74
CA HIS A 198 8.27 42.22 0.37
C HIS A 198 9.46 42.90 1.06
N ASP A 199 10.49 42.14 1.39
CA ASP A 199 11.60 42.61 2.20
C ASP A 199 12.53 43.52 1.37
N ILE A 200 12.86 43.15 0.14
CA ILE A 200 13.80 43.92 -0.67
C ILE A 200 13.10 45.12 -1.32
N LEU A 201 12.05 44.87 -2.11
CA LEU A 201 11.41 45.95 -2.89
C LEU A 201 10.51 46.83 -2.00
N GLY A 202 9.84 46.25 -1.01
CA GLY A 202 8.98 47.00 -0.10
C GLY A 202 9.76 48.00 0.75
N HIS A 203 10.91 47.61 1.32
CA HIS A 203 11.75 48.52 2.08
C HIS A 203 12.42 49.58 1.19
N GLN A 204 12.95 49.20 0.02
CA GLN A 204 13.58 50.14 -0.92
C GLN A 204 12.60 51.21 -1.43
N LEU A 205 11.37 50.84 -1.80
CA LEU A 205 10.35 51.79 -2.25
C LEU A 205 9.82 52.70 -1.12
N THR A 206 9.76 52.17 0.11
CA THR A 206 9.40 52.97 1.28
C THR A 206 10.47 54.03 1.57
N ALA A 207 11.76 53.63 1.51
CA ALA A 207 12.88 54.56 1.66
C ALA A 207 12.91 55.61 0.55
N LEU A 208 12.70 55.20 -0.71
CA LEU A 208 12.61 56.11 -1.85
C LEU A 208 11.45 57.12 -1.69
N SER A 209 10.28 56.65 -1.24
CA SER A 209 9.13 57.52 -1.00
C SER A 209 9.40 58.56 0.08
N LEU A 210 10.07 58.19 1.18
CA LEU A 210 10.50 59.11 2.24
C LEU A 210 11.53 60.13 1.72
N GLN A 211 12.48 59.69 0.88
CA GLN A 211 13.49 60.58 0.32
C GLN A 211 12.87 61.61 -0.64
N LEU A 212 11.90 61.18 -1.46
CA LEU A 212 11.13 62.05 -2.33
C LEU A 212 10.19 63.01 -1.55
N GLU A 213 9.65 62.58 -0.40
CA GLU A 213 8.89 63.44 0.53
C GLU A 213 9.75 64.58 1.08
N VAL A 214 10.99 64.29 1.47
CA VAL A 214 11.94 65.31 1.94
C VAL A 214 12.35 66.25 0.81
N LEU A 215 12.62 65.71 -0.39
CA LEU A 215 12.97 66.52 -1.56
C LEU A 215 11.83 67.42 -2.02
N SER A 216 10.57 67.00 -1.90
CA SER A 216 9.43 67.85 -2.29
C SER A 216 9.31 69.13 -1.45
N HIS A 217 9.87 69.12 -0.22
CA HIS A 217 9.90 70.29 0.66
C HIS A 217 11.11 71.21 0.42
N LYS A 218 12.17 70.71 -0.23
CA LYS A 218 13.43 71.44 -0.47
C LYS A 218 13.65 71.83 -1.94
N ALA A 219 12.87 71.28 -2.87
CA ALA A 219 13.02 71.52 -4.29
C ALA A 219 12.58 72.95 -4.70
N PRO A 220 13.30 73.58 -5.66
CA PRO A 220 12.86 74.80 -6.35
C PRO A 220 11.45 74.65 -6.97
N GLU A 221 10.70 75.75 -7.06
CA GLU A 221 9.31 75.80 -7.59
C GLU A 221 9.16 75.10 -8.95
N ASP A 222 10.13 75.29 -9.82
CA ASP A 222 10.24 74.76 -11.18
C ASP A 222 10.47 73.24 -11.24
N LEU A 223 11.06 72.62 -10.19
CA LEU A 223 11.32 71.19 -10.11
C LEU A 223 10.31 70.41 -9.24
N LYS A 224 9.53 71.10 -8.41
CA LYS A 224 8.45 70.49 -7.59
C LYS A 224 7.50 69.57 -8.38
N PRO A 225 7.05 69.90 -9.61
CA PRO A 225 6.14 69.03 -10.36
C PRO A 225 6.77 67.65 -10.67
N GLN A 226 8.04 67.64 -11.06
CA GLN A 226 8.77 66.42 -11.40
C GLN A 226 9.02 65.54 -10.16
N VAL A 227 9.39 66.15 -9.03
CA VAL A 227 9.58 65.44 -7.75
C VAL A 227 8.27 64.82 -7.27
N ASN A 228 7.16 65.55 -7.36
CA ASN A 228 5.83 65.04 -7.00
C ASN A 228 5.37 63.90 -7.92
N GLN A 229 5.69 63.97 -9.22
CA GLN A 229 5.39 62.89 -10.16
C GLN A 229 6.19 61.62 -9.82
N SER A 230 7.50 61.73 -9.56
CA SER A 230 8.32 60.58 -9.13
C SER A 230 7.83 59.98 -7.81
N LYS A 231 7.38 60.82 -6.88
CA LYS A 231 6.78 60.38 -5.61
C LYS A 231 5.48 59.60 -5.83
N SER A 232 4.62 60.06 -6.74
CA SER A 232 3.38 59.35 -7.10
C SER A 232 3.68 57.98 -7.71
N LEU A 233 4.63 57.92 -8.65
CA LEU A 233 5.10 56.66 -9.26
C LEU A 233 5.66 55.68 -8.21
N ALA A 234 6.45 56.15 -7.25
CA ALA A 234 6.98 55.30 -6.18
C ALA A 234 5.86 54.74 -5.28
N LYS A 235 4.81 55.54 -5.01
CA LYS A 235 3.62 55.07 -4.27
C LYS A 235 2.81 54.05 -5.06
N GLU A 236 2.56 54.28 -6.35
CA GLU A 236 1.85 53.34 -7.23
C GLU A 236 2.59 52.00 -7.36
N LEU A 237 3.92 52.03 -7.48
CA LEU A 237 4.75 50.82 -7.50
C LEU A 237 4.68 50.07 -6.15
N LEU A 238 4.71 50.79 -5.04
CA LEU A 238 4.56 50.19 -3.71
C LEU A 238 3.18 49.56 -3.52
N GLU A 239 2.12 50.21 -3.98
CA GLU A 239 0.77 49.65 -3.97
C GLU A 239 0.63 48.44 -4.88
N SER A 240 1.23 48.48 -6.08
CA SER A 240 1.25 47.35 -7.02
C SER A 240 1.98 46.13 -6.46
N ILE A 241 3.15 46.32 -5.84
CA ILE A 241 3.88 45.24 -5.15
C ILE A 241 3.09 44.73 -3.95
N ARG A 242 2.51 45.63 -3.15
CA ARG A 242 1.63 45.23 -2.04
C ARG A 242 0.41 44.47 -2.55
N ALA A 243 -0.14 44.80 -3.72
CA ALA A 243 -1.24 44.08 -4.34
C ALA A 243 -0.81 42.70 -4.86
N VAL A 244 0.40 42.54 -5.40
CA VAL A 244 0.97 41.23 -5.79
C VAL A 244 1.26 40.35 -4.59
N VAL A 245 1.92 40.91 -3.55
CA VAL A 245 2.17 40.22 -2.27
C VAL A 245 0.84 39.92 -1.58
N ARG A 246 -0.15 40.82 -1.63
CA ARG A 246 -1.51 40.57 -1.14
C ARG A 246 -2.22 39.54 -1.99
N ALA A 247 -2.15 39.52 -3.31
CA ALA A 247 -2.76 38.46 -4.13
C ALA A 247 -2.15 37.09 -3.83
N GLN A 248 -0.84 37.05 -3.52
CA GLN A 248 -0.17 35.87 -2.99
C GLN A 248 -0.58 35.54 -1.54
N ARG A 249 -0.88 36.55 -0.71
CA ARG A 249 -1.40 36.42 0.67
C ARG A 249 -2.93 36.32 0.76
N VAL A 250 -3.73 36.57 -0.28
CA VAL A 250 -5.21 36.56 -0.30
C VAL A 250 -5.74 35.15 -0.53
N GLN A 251 -4.83 34.17 -0.66
CA GLN A 251 -5.12 32.80 -0.24
C GLN A 251 -5.24 32.65 1.30
N VAL A 252 -5.03 33.69 2.11
CA VAL A 252 -5.16 33.66 3.58
C VAL A 252 -6.56 34.09 4.04
N GLY A 253 -7.52 33.22 3.76
CA GLY A 253 -8.18 32.47 4.82
C GLY A 253 -7.83 31.02 4.52
N LEU A 254 -6.64 30.57 4.96
CA LEU A 254 -6.13 29.27 4.56
C LEU A 254 -6.93 28.20 5.29
N ASP A 255 -7.95 27.71 4.59
CA ASP A 255 -8.79 26.64 5.06
C ASP A 255 -8.01 25.33 4.91
N LEU A 256 -7.95 24.57 6.00
CA LEU A 256 -7.39 23.23 6.00
C LEU A 256 -8.29 22.26 5.23
N VAL A 257 -9.58 22.57 5.09
CA VAL A 257 -10.58 21.66 4.51
C VAL A 257 -10.34 21.39 3.01
N PRO A 258 -10.22 22.37 2.09
CA PRO A 258 -10.11 22.08 0.66
C PRO A 258 -8.88 21.23 0.28
N PRO A 259 -7.67 21.48 0.82
CA PRO A 259 -6.52 20.60 0.58
C PRO A 259 -6.68 19.18 1.14
N LEU A 260 -7.38 19.04 2.28
CA LEU A 260 -7.66 17.73 2.87
C LEU A 260 -8.72 16.97 2.08
N GLU A 261 -9.76 17.64 1.58
CA GLU A 261 -10.74 17.07 0.66
C GLU A 261 -10.07 16.61 -0.65
N ALA A 262 -9.18 17.43 -1.23
CA ALA A 262 -8.40 17.03 -2.39
C ALA A 262 -7.54 15.79 -2.12
N LEU A 263 -7.01 15.63 -0.91
CA LEU A 263 -6.31 14.41 -0.50
C LEU A 263 -7.26 13.21 -0.38
N MET A 264 -8.47 13.40 0.15
CA MET A 264 -9.49 12.35 0.27
C MET A 264 -9.94 11.81 -1.09
N THR A 265 -9.92 12.62 -2.17
CA THR A 265 -10.23 12.12 -3.53
C THR A 265 -9.31 10.96 -3.97
N ARG A 266 -8.11 10.86 -3.38
CA ARG A 266 -7.13 9.78 -3.64
C ARG A 266 -7.32 8.57 -2.74
N LEU A 267 -8.20 8.66 -1.74
CA LEU A 267 -8.51 7.63 -0.73
C LEU A 267 -10.02 7.36 -0.69
N PRO A 268 -10.63 6.83 -1.77
CA PRO A 268 -12.09 6.73 -1.89
C PRO A 268 -12.77 5.81 -0.86
N SER A 269 -12.00 4.93 -0.20
CA SER A 269 -12.48 4.05 0.85
C SER A 269 -12.43 4.67 2.26
N VAL A 270 -12.05 5.95 2.38
CA VAL A 270 -11.89 6.65 3.66
C VAL A 270 -12.75 7.91 3.65
N THR A 271 -13.54 8.11 4.71
CA THR A 271 -14.37 9.31 4.87
C THR A 271 -13.77 10.24 5.91
N LEU A 272 -13.57 11.51 5.57
CA LEU A 272 -13.15 12.56 6.50
C LEU A 272 -14.33 13.51 6.78
N THR A 273 -14.62 13.73 8.06
CA THR A 273 -15.60 14.72 8.52
C THR A 273 -14.88 15.86 9.22
N CYS A 274 -15.13 17.09 8.80
CA CYS A 274 -14.51 18.30 9.35
C CYS A 274 -15.55 19.10 10.14
N ASN A 275 -15.31 19.35 11.42
CA ASN A 275 -16.24 20.03 12.32
C ASN A 275 -15.61 21.30 12.91
N ALA A 276 -16.38 22.39 12.94
CA ALA A 276 -16.00 23.67 13.54
C ALA A 276 -14.67 24.26 13.01
N MET A 277 -14.32 23.97 11.76
CA MET A 277 -13.09 24.48 11.13
C MET A 277 -13.17 25.99 10.91
N LYS A 278 -12.08 26.69 11.21
CA LYS A 278 -11.91 28.11 10.94
C LYS A 278 -10.67 28.35 10.08
N PRO A 279 -10.70 29.37 9.21
CA PRO A 279 -9.52 29.76 8.46
C PRO A 279 -8.42 30.27 9.40
N LEU A 280 -7.18 29.89 9.10
CA LEU A 280 -6.01 30.31 9.86
C LEU A 280 -5.40 31.58 9.26
N GLN A 281 -4.86 32.45 10.12
CA GLN A 281 -4.26 33.73 9.74
C GLN A 281 -2.79 33.62 9.29
N SER A 282 -2.11 32.51 9.61
CA SER A 282 -0.70 32.29 9.28
C SER A 282 -0.55 31.19 8.23
N ALA A 283 0.11 31.52 7.11
CA ALA A 283 0.39 30.57 6.04
C ALA A 283 1.39 29.49 6.43
N GLU A 284 2.42 29.88 7.18
CA GLU A 284 3.44 28.96 7.69
C GLU A 284 2.80 27.97 8.68
N LEU A 285 1.91 28.46 9.54
CA LEU A 285 1.16 27.61 10.46
C LEU A 285 0.23 26.65 9.73
N THR A 286 -0.50 27.14 8.72
CA THR A 286 -1.42 26.31 7.93
C THR A 286 -0.65 25.21 7.20
N GLN A 287 0.48 25.53 6.58
CA GLN A 287 1.30 24.55 5.90
C GLN A 287 1.88 23.51 6.86
N ALA A 288 2.37 23.95 8.03
CA ALA A 288 2.85 23.04 9.06
C ALA A 288 1.74 22.10 9.56
N LEU A 289 0.56 22.64 9.86
CA LEU A 289 -0.61 21.86 10.27
C LEU A 289 -1.08 20.90 9.20
N LEU A 290 -1.09 21.32 7.93
CA LEU A 290 -1.48 20.46 6.80
C LEU A 290 -0.54 19.27 6.65
N LEU A 291 0.78 19.48 6.77
CA LEU A 291 1.75 18.39 6.74
C LEU A 291 1.60 17.42 7.92
N VAL A 292 1.32 17.94 9.11
CA VAL A 292 1.08 17.12 10.31
C VAL A 292 -0.22 16.32 10.18
N LEU A 293 -1.29 16.94 9.67
CA LEU A 293 -2.57 16.28 9.43
C LEU A 293 -2.46 15.21 8.33
N GLN A 294 -1.71 15.47 7.26
CA GLN A 294 -1.43 14.49 6.21
C GLN A 294 -0.74 13.24 6.78
N GLU A 295 0.28 13.44 7.61
CA GLU A 295 0.97 12.35 8.27
C GLU A 295 0.05 11.61 9.26
N GLY A 296 -0.79 12.34 10.01
CA GLY A 296 -1.82 11.75 10.88
C GLY A 296 -2.82 10.87 10.13
N ILE A 297 -3.36 11.36 9.00
CA ILE A 297 -4.28 10.63 8.13
C ILE A 297 -3.60 9.39 7.54
N SER A 298 -2.37 9.55 7.02
CA SER A 298 -1.57 8.44 6.50
C SER A 298 -1.39 7.35 7.55
N ASN A 299 -1.08 7.73 8.79
CA ASN A 299 -0.91 6.79 9.90
C ASN A 299 -2.21 6.09 10.28
N ALA A 300 -3.34 6.80 10.34
CA ALA A 300 -4.64 6.21 10.61
C ALA A 300 -5.04 5.17 9.54
N VAL A 301 -4.79 5.46 8.27
CA VAL A 301 -5.10 4.53 7.16
C VAL A 301 -4.14 3.34 7.13
N ARG A 302 -2.82 3.58 7.21
CA ARG A 302 -1.80 2.54 7.04
C ARG A 302 -1.68 1.63 8.26
N HIS A 303 -1.68 2.21 9.45
CA HIS A 303 -1.44 1.48 10.70
C HIS A 303 -2.75 1.18 11.43
N GLY A 304 -3.66 2.16 11.50
CA GLY A 304 -4.97 1.98 12.12
C GLY A 304 -5.95 1.16 11.29
N LYS A 305 -5.74 1.07 9.96
CA LYS A 305 -6.75 0.55 9.00
C LYS A 305 -8.10 1.24 9.13
N ALA A 306 -8.08 2.52 9.49
CA ALA A 306 -9.28 3.33 9.65
C ALA A 306 -9.95 3.60 8.30
N ASN A 307 -11.27 3.65 8.30
CA ASN A 307 -12.08 4.07 7.14
C ASN A 307 -12.93 5.31 7.44
N GLN A 308 -12.96 5.78 8.68
CA GLN A 308 -13.60 7.04 9.07
C GLN A 308 -12.66 7.87 9.94
N LEU A 309 -12.58 9.15 9.59
CA LEU A 309 -11.75 10.15 10.24
C LEU A 309 -12.63 11.36 10.60
N GLN A 310 -12.37 11.94 11.76
CA GLN A 310 -13.03 13.15 12.23
C GLN A 310 -11.98 14.17 12.64
N LEU A 311 -12.00 15.32 11.97
CA LEU A 311 -11.17 16.47 12.28
C LEU A 311 -12.04 17.54 12.95
N SER A 312 -11.62 18.02 14.11
CA SER A 312 -12.24 19.17 14.76
C SER A 312 -11.20 20.21 15.16
N MET A 313 -11.62 21.47 15.09
CA MET A 313 -10.83 22.61 15.54
C MET A 313 -11.59 23.32 16.66
N GLU A 314 -10.90 23.56 17.77
CA GLU A 314 -11.38 24.37 18.88
C GLU A 314 -10.42 25.54 19.07
N ASP A 315 -10.99 26.73 19.06
CA ASP A 315 -10.26 27.99 19.17
C ASP A 315 -10.73 28.69 20.45
N SER A 316 -9.90 28.63 21.50
CA SER A 316 -10.14 29.22 22.81
C SER A 316 -9.22 30.43 23.00
N GLN A 317 -9.59 31.36 23.88
CA GLN A 317 -8.84 32.61 24.11
C GLN A 317 -7.34 32.43 24.41
N ASN A 318 -6.93 31.24 24.87
CA ASN A 318 -5.54 30.94 25.23
C ASN A 318 -4.84 29.92 24.31
N ALA A 319 -5.56 29.18 23.46
CA ALA A 319 -4.96 28.13 22.63
C ALA A 319 -5.84 27.69 21.46
N LEU A 320 -5.18 27.35 20.35
CA LEU A 320 -5.77 26.63 19.22
C LEU A 320 -5.52 25.13 19.40
N VAL A 321 -6.59 24.34 19.35
CA VAL A 321 -6.55 22.88 19.50
C VAL A 321 -7.14 22.23 18.25
N LEU A 322 -6.35 21.39 17.58
CA LEU A 322 -6.85 20.51 16.52
C LEU A 322 -6.86 19.06 17.00
N GLN A 323 -7.93 18.34 16.68
CA GLN A 323 -8.10 16.94 17.04
C GLN A 323 -8.48 16.14 15.80
N LEU A 324 -7.64 15.16 15.45
CA LEU A 324 -7.92 14.18 14.41
C LEU A 324 -8.17 12.83 15.09
N SER A 325 -9.39 12.32 14.97
CA SER A 325 -9.80 11.03 15.54
C SER A 325 -10.07 10.03 14.42
N ASP A 326 -9.70 8.77 14.63
CA ASP A 326 -9.94 7.68 13.69
C ASP A 326 -10.71 6.52 14.34
N ASN A 327 -11.32 5.66 13.51
CA ASN A 327 -12.04 4.46 13.95
C ASN A 327 -11.24 3.15 13.75
N GLY A 328 -9.92 3.26 13.66
CA GLY A 328 -9.03 2.14 13.40
C GLY A 328 -8.82 1.22 14.60
N MET A 329 -7.85 0.31 14.50
CA MET A 329 -7.56 -0.70 15.53
C MET A 329 -6.94 -0.16 16.82
N GLY A 330 -6.64 1.15 16.90
CA GLY A 330 -6.00 1.77 18.06
C GLY A 330 -4.50 1.43 18.20
N LEU A 331 -3.91 1.82 19.34
CA LEU A 331 -2.53 1.45 19.70
C LEU A 331 -2.50 0.03 20.32
N THR A 332 -1.71 -0.88 19.75
CA THR A 332 -1.57 -2.26 20.24
C THR A 332 -1.07 -2.31 21.69
N ARG A 333 -1.67 -3.17 22.53
CA ARG A 333 -1.29 -3.37 23.95
C ARG A 333 0.23 -3.59 24.09
N GLY A 334 0.94 -2.56 24.55
CA GLY A 334 2.40 -2.57 24.73
C GLY A 334 3.05 -1.20 24.55
N THR A 335 2.43 -0.30 23.78
CA THR A 335 2.83 1.12 23.70
C THR A 335 2.04 1.94 24.72
N ALA A 336 2.72 2.88 25.39
CA ALA A 336 2.13 3.69 26.45
C ALA A 336 0.79 4.32 26.02
N ARG A 337 -0.22 4.21 26.88
CA ARG A 337 -1.61 4.66 26.66
C ARG A 337 -1.74 6.14 26.27
N ASN A 338 -0.74 6.93 26.60
CA ASN A 338 -0.58 8.33 26.21
C ASN A 338 0.87 8.54 25.75
N VAL A 339 1.06 9.01 24.51
CA VAL A 339 2.39 9.34 23.99
C VAL A 339 2.42 10.85 23.73
N SER A 340 3.29 11.57 24.46
CA SER A 340 3.53 13.00 24.25
C SER A 340 5.00 13.22 23.92
N ALA A 341 5.27 13.98 22.87
CA ALA A 341 6.62 14.37 22.50
C ALA A 341 7.06 15.58 23.34
N LYS A 342 7.43 15.36 24.61
CA LYS A 342 7.95 16.43 25.48
C LYS A 342 9.32 16.05 26.04
N ASN A 343 10.34 16.65 25.44
CA ASN A 343 11.78 16.54 25.71
C ASN A 343 12.36 15.13 25.55
N GLY A 344 13.56 15.09 24.97
CA GLY A 344 14.20 13.89 24.44
C GLY A 344 14.25 12.70 25.41
N THR A 345 14.19 11.52 24.80
CA THR A 345 14.72 10.24 25.31
C THR A 345 14.37 9.93 26.77
N GLU A 346 13.24 9.27 26.98
CA GLU A 346 13.16 8.02 27.76
C GLU A 346 11.72 7.52 27.89
N LEU A 347 11.48 6.29 27.43
CA LEU A 347 10.52 5.37 28.02
C LEU A 347 11.16 3.98 27.94
N ASN A 348 11.50 3.45 29.12
CA ASN A 348 11.95 2.07 29.28
C ASN A 348 10.88 1.10 28.75
N GLY A 349 11.28 0.23 27.83
CA GLY A 349 10.49 -0.92 27.39
C GLY A 349 9.82 -0.78 26.01
N THR A 350 10.55 -1.16 24.97
CA THR A 350 10.03 -1.69 23.68
C THR A 350 9.11 -0.81 22.81
N GLY A 351 9.08 0.51 22.98
CA GLY A 351 8.35 1.42 22.09
C GLY A 351 9.19 2.63 21.68
N GLN A 352 10.04 2.49 20.68
CA GLN A 352 10.63 3.65 20.00
C GLN A 352 9.49 4.53 19.47
N PHE A 353 9.62 5.86 19.61
CA PHE A 353 8.82 6.77 18.81
C PHE A 353 8.98 6.36 17.34
N GLY A 354 7.87 6.09 16.65
CA GLY A 354 7.92 6.04 15.20
C GLY A 354 8.43 7.38 14.69
N THR A 355 9.34 7.37 13.72
CA THR A 355 9.95 8.56 13.10
C THR A 355 8.91 9.63 12.72
N GLY A 356 7.67 9.24 12.43
CA GLY A 356 6.55 10.13 12.13
C GLY A 356 6.15 11.09 13.26
N LEU A 357 5.98 10.63 14.51
CA LEU A 357 5.53 11.50 15.61
C LEU A 357 6.60 12.53 16.01
N SER A 358 7.86 12.14 15.99
CA SER A 358 8.99 13.07 16.21
C SER A 358 9.06 14.13 15.12
N GLY A 359 8.87 13.74 13.85
CA GLY A 359 8.82 14.68 12.73
C GLY A 359 7.61 15.63 12.79
N MET A 360 6.46 15.16 13.28
CA MET A 360 5.29 16.03 13.52
C MET A 360 5.59 17.08 14.61
N GLN A 361 6.24 16.69 15.71
CA GLN A 361 6.60 17.60 16.79
C GLN A 361 7.65 18.64 16.36
N GLU A 362 8.67 18.23 15.60
CA GLU A 362 9.70 19.13 15.06
C GLU A 362 9.09 20.22 14.17
N ARG A 363 8.10 19.86 13.33
CA ARG A 363 7.41 20.80 12.44
C ARG A 363 6.54 21.82 13.18
N LEU A 364 6.01 21.49 14.36
CA LEU A 364 5.23 22.42 15.17
C LEU A 364 6.05 23.16 16.23
N GLN A 365 7.32 22.81 16.42
CA GLN A 365 8.22 23.47 17.36
C GLN A 365 8.36 24.99 17.11
N PRO A 366 8.49 25.50 15.87
CA PRO A 366 8.58 26.94 15.60
C PRO A 366 7.38 27.76 16.11
N PHE A 367 6.23 27.09 16.29
CA PHE A 367 4.98 27.68 16.75
C PHE A 367 4.67 27.37 18.23
N ASN A 368 5.67 26.84 18.98
CA ASN A 368 5.48 26.34 20.34
C ASN A 368 4.35 25.30 20.47
N GLY A 369 4.08 24.57 19.39
CA GLY A 369 3.03 23.57 19.31
C GLY A 369 3.42 22.25 19.99
N LYS A 370 2.42 21.52 20.49
CA LYS A 370 2.57 20.21 21.11
C LYS A 370 1.75 19.17 20.36
N VAL A 371 2.35 18.01 20.14
CA VAL A 371 1.71 16.83 19.55
C VAL A 371 1.50 15.77 20.63
N GLN A 372 0.27 15.28 20.73
CA GLN A 372 -0.11 14.17 21.61
C GLN A 372 -0.91 13.14 20.84
N LEU A 373 -0.62 11.86 21.05
CA LEU A 373 -1.41 10.75 20.53
C LEU A 373 -1.99 9.98 21.71
N ARG A 374 -3.32 9.78 21.70
CA ARG A 374 -4.04 9.01 22.72
C ARG A 374 -4.83 7.88 22.06
N ALA A 375 -4.87 6.72 22.71
CA ALA A 375 -5.83 5.69 22.35
C ALA A 375 -7.21 6.09 22.90
N ASN A 376 -8.27 5.84 22.13
CA ASN A 376 -9.62 6.09 22.61
C ASN A 376 -10.02 4.98 23.60
N ASP A 377 -10.40 5.34 24.83
CA ASP A 377 -10.74 4.37 25.89
C ASP A 377 -12.15 3.76 25.70
N LEU A 378 -13.03 4.41 24.94
CA LEU A 378 -14.45 4.06 24.81
C LEU A 378 -14.82 3.44 23.45
N ALA A 379 -13.93 3.54 22.44
CA ALA A 379 -14.15 3.00 21.09
C ALA A 379 -12.81 2.59 20.44
N PRO A 380 -12.81 1.66 19.47
CA PRO A 380 -11.61 1.36 18.69
C PRO A 380 -11.16 2.60 17.91
N GLY A 381 -9.89 3.00 18.08
CA GLY A 381 -9.32 4.14 17.38
C GLY A 381 -8.23 4.88 18.14
N CYS A 382 -7.62 5.86 17.48
CA CYS A 382 -6.69 6.81 18.09
C CYS A 382 -7.17 8.25 17.90
N GLN A 383 -6.66 9.15 18.74
CA GLN A 383 -6.86 10.58 18.65
C GLN A 383 -5.51 11.28 18.68
N LEU A 384 -5.21 12.01 17.61
CA LEU A 384 -4.08 12.93 17.50
C LEU A 384 -4.54 14.32 17.91
N THR A 385 -3.93 14.89 18.95
CA THR A 385 -4.21 16.24 19.45
C THR A 385 -3.01 17.13 19.20
N LEU A 386 -3.25 18.25 18.52
CA LEU A 386 -2.29 19.32 18.27
C LEU A 386 -2.71 20.53 19.10
N THR A 387 -1.83 21.05 19.95
CA THR A 387 -2.11 22.22 20.79
C THR A 387 -1.11 23.31 20.48
N LEU A 388 -1.59 24.49 20.12
CA LEU A 388 -0.80 25.68 19.84
C LEU A 388 -1.21 26.79 20.81
N PRO A 389 -0.26 27.48 21.46
CA PRO A 389 -0.59 28.65 22.27
C PRO A 389 -1.17 29.76 21.37
N ALA A 390 -2.09 30.58 21.92
CA ALA A 390 -2.61 31.74 21.20
C ALA A 390 -1.44 32.64 20.76
N LEU A 391 -1.36 32.91 19.46
CA LEU A 391 -0.41 33.86 18.90
C LEU A 391 -0.87 35.26 19.37
N ALA A 392 -0.03 35.90 20.20
CA ALA A 392 -0.28 37.25 20.73
C ALA A 392 -0.24 38.32 19.64
#